data_AF-A0A940RJH2-F1
#
_entry.id   AF-A0A940RJH2-F1
#
_cell.length_a   1.000
_cell.length_b   1.000
_cell.length_c   1.000
_cell.angle_alpha   90.00
_cell.angle_beta   90.00
_cell.angle_gamma   90.00
#
_symmetry.space_group_name_H-M   'P 1'
#
loop_
_entity.id
_entity.type
_entity.pdbx_description
1 polymer ?
#
loop_
_entity_poly.entity_id
_entity_poly.type
_entity_poly.pdbx_seq_one_letter_code
_entity_poly.pdbx_strand_id
1 'polypeptide(L)'
;MFLSTFEKQLDSKRRIVVPQDFRAALSGPFDGIFCFPSIEADCLEAGGKSLFDRYQGVIDEMPFGDPIRSALETSVLGGMARLSFDTAGRITLPDHLCDMFGLTDWVAVVGLGERFQIWSREAFQAHRAAQRDLAREGLAALRAQQRTARLAGGAA
;
A
#
# COMPACT_ATOMS: atom_id res chain seq x y z
N MET A 1 -11.33 6.66 1.84
CA MET A 1 -10.35 6.63 0.73
C MET A 1 -9.08 7.36 1.15
N PHE A 2 -7.90 6.78 0.91
CA PHE A 2 -6.59 7.35 1.22
C PHE A 2 -6.01 8.04 -0.02
N LEU A 3 -5.71 9.34 0.09
CA LEU A 3 -5.18 10.15 -1.02
C LEU A 3 -3.94 10.93 -0.57
N SER A 4 -3.18 11.44 -1.54
CA SER A 4 -1.99 12.27 -1.30
C SER A 4 -0.79 11.51 -0.70
N THR A 5 0.35 12.19 -0.65
CA THR A 5 1.55 11.71 0.05
C THR A 5 1.88 12.66 1.18
N PHE A 6 2.21 12.11 2.34
CA PHE A 6 2.63 12.84 3.52
C PHE A 6 4.02 12.37 3.94
N GLU A 7 4.97 13.28 4.03
CA GLU A 7 6.27 12.99 4.65
C GLU A 7 6.16 13.17 6.17
N LYS A 8 6.61 12.17 6.93
CA LYS A 8 6.54 12.13 8.39
C LYS A 8 7.88 11.67 8.96
N GLN A 9 8.27 12.25 10.09
CA GLN A 9 9.37 11.72 10.87
C GLN A 9 8.93 10.46 11.63
N LEU A 10 9.80 9.47 11.61
CA LEU A 10 9.82 8.30 12.47
C LEU A 10 10.55 8.69 13.75
N ASP A 11 9.85 8.63 14.88
CA ASP A 11 10.49 8.95 16.15
C ASP A 11 11.40 7.83 16.65
N SER A 12 12.17 8.10 17.72
CA SER A 12 13.11 7.14 18.31
C SER A 12 12.48 5.86 18.86
N LYS A 13 11.14 5.79 18.92
CA LYS A 13 10.37 4.60 19.30
C LYS A 13 9.69 3.95 18.09
N ARG A 14 10.16 4.24 16.88
CA ARG A 14 9.57 3.79 15.61
C ARG A 14 8.10 4.20 15.43
N ARG A 15 7.68 5.33 16.02
CA ARG A 15 6.31 5.81 15.87
C ARG A 15 6.20 6.80 14.73
N ILE A 16 5.13 6.67 13.97
CA ILE A 16 4.75 7.65 12.94
C ILE A 16 3.34 8.15 13.18
N VAL A 17 3.13 9.43 12.94
CA VAL A 17 1.78 10.02 12.95
C VAL A 17 1.05 9.61 11.68
N VAL A 18 -0.08 8.93 11.82
CA VAL A 18 -0.95 8.63 10.68
C VAL A 18 -1.78 9.88 10.36
N PRO A 19 -1.80 10.35 9.09
CA PRO A 19 -2.57 11.54 8.70
C PRO A 19 -4.02 11.48 9.18
N GLN A 20 -4.56 12.62 9.62
CA GLN A 20 -5.92 12.68 10.15
C GLN A 20 -6.96 12.19 9.14
N ASP A 21 -6.83 12.57 7.87
CA ASP A 21 -7.72 12.13 6.80
C ASP A 21 -7.67 10.60 6.62
N PHE A 22 -6.52 9.98 6.90
CA PHE A 22 -6.37 8.53 6.82
C PHE A 22 -7.06 7.87 8.01
N ARG A 23 -6.84 8.40 9.21
CA ARG A 23 -7.55 7.91 10.41
C ARG A 23 -9.06 8.03 10.26
N ALA A 24 -9.56 9.14 9.73
CA ALA A 24 -10.99 9.36 9.47
C ALA A 24 -11.55 8.43 8.38
N ALA A 25 -10.71 7.98 7.44
CA ALA A 25 -11.10 7.03 6.40
C ALA A 25 -11.16 5.57 6.89
N LEU A 26 -10.59 5.27 8.06
CA LEU A 26 -10.69 3.95 8.67
C LEU A 26 -12.06 3.79 9.32
N SER A 27 -12.70 2.66 9.05
CA SER A 27 -13.99 2.31 9.62
C SER A 27 -13.92 0.92 10.25
N GLY A 28 -14.78 0.69 11.24
CA GLY A 28 -14.92 -0.61 11.91
C GLY A 28 -14.51 -0.58 13.39
N PRO A 29 -14.55 -1.76 14.05
CA PRO A 29 -14.39 -1.87 15.50
C PRO A 29 -12.94 -1.78 15.98
N PHE A 30 -11.97 -1.83 15.07
CA PHE A 30 -10.55 -1.77 15.40
C PHE A 30 -10.01 -0.37 15.13
N ASP A 31 -9.58 0.31 16.20
CA ASP A 31 -9.00 1.65 16.13
C ASP A 31 -7.50 1.58 15.81
N GLY A 32 -7.21 1.26 14.54
CA GLY A 32 -5.85 1.02 14.08
C GLY A 32 -5.79 0.62 12.62
N ILE A 33 -4.62 0.15 12.22
CA ILE A 33 -4.36 -0.32 10.86
C ILE A 33 -3.82 -1.75 10.87
N PHE A 34 -3.98 -2.41 9.73
CA PHE A 34 -3.20 -3.56 9.35
C PHE A 34 -2.00 -3.09 8.55
N CYS A 35 -0.83 -3.69 8.75
CA CYS A 35 0.42 -3.34 8.09
C CYS A 35 1.25 -4.60 7.80
N PHE A 36 1.80 -4.75 6.61
CA PHE A 36 2.60 -5.91 6.19
C PHE A 36 3.59 -5.53 5.07
N PRO A 37 4.64 -6.32 4.83
CA PRO A 37 5.47 -6.20 3.63
C PRO A 37 4.62 -6.28 2.35
N SER A 38 4.67 -5.26 1.49
CA SER A 38 3.93 -5.29 0.23
C SER A 38 4.46 -6.39 -0.69
N ILE A 39 3.56 -7.01 -1.45
CA ILE A 39 3.90 -8.01 -2.48
C ILE A 39 4.10 -7.38 -3.88
N GLU A 40 3.85 -6.07 -4.01
CA GLU A 40 3.94 -5.33 -5.28
C GLU A 40 5.18 -4.41 -5.33
N ALA A 41 5.74 -4.04 -4.18
CA ALA A 41 6.87 -3.14 -4.08
C ALA A 41 7.66 -3.30 -2.76
N ASP A 42 8.90 -2.81 -2.74
CA ASP A 42 9.77 -2.83 -1.54
C ASP A 42 9.36 -1.76 -0.52
N CYS A 43 8.16 -1.90 0.05
CA CYS A 43 7.60 -1.02 1.06
C CYS A 43 6.66 -1.76 2.01
N LEU A 44 6.18 -1.06 3.03
CA LEU A 44 5.05 -1.54 3.83
C LEU A 44 3.75 -1.14 3.18
N GLU A 45 2.81 -2.08 3.12
CA GLU A 45 1.43 -1.83 2.73
C GLU A 45 0.53 -1.82 3.97
N ALA A 46 -0.41 -0.88 4.00
CA ALA A 46 -1.24 -0.64 5.16
C ALA A 46 -2.66 -0.16 4.81
N GLY A 47 -3.59 -0.41 5.72
CA GLY A 47 -4.98 -0.04 5.53
C GLY A 47 -5.89 -0.48 6.67
N GLY A 48 -7.18 -0.24 6.51
CA GLY A 48 -8.20 -0.67 7.46
C GLY A 48 -8.70 -2.08 7.20
N LYS A 49 -9.84 -2.40 7.81
CA LYS A 49 -10.51 -3.71 7.64
C LYS A 49 -10.79 -4.05 6.16
N SER A 50 -11.11 -3.06 5.33
CA SER A 50 -11.34 -3.26 3.90
C SER A 50 -10.14 -3.88 3.18
N LEU A 51 -8.91 -3.49 3.56
CA LEU A 51 -7.69 -4.06 2.98
C LEU A 51 -7.52 -5.53 3.40
N PHE A 52 -7.71 -5.80 4.69
CA PHE A 52 -7.68 -7.16 5.21
C PHE A 52 -8.70 -8.05 4.50
N ASP A 53 -9.96 -7.61 4.43
CA ASP A 53 -11.05 -8.36 3.80
C ASP A 53 -10.77 -8.64 2.32
N ARG A 54 -10.16 -7.69 1.61
CA ARG A 54 -9.77 -7.87 0.21
C ARG A 54 -8.75 -8.98 0.03
N TYR A 55 -7.67 -8.99 0.83
CA TYR A 55 -6.66 -10.04 0.74
C TYR A 55 -7.19 -11.40 1.21
N GLN A 56 -7.99 -11.40 2.28
CA GLN A 56 -8.65 -12.62 2.73
C GLN A 56 -9.56 -13.21 1.64
N GLY A 57 -10.36 -12.37 0.97
CA GLY A 57 -11.21 -12.81 -0.14
C GLY A 57 -10.44 -13.44 -1.29
N VAL A 58 -9.33 -12.81 -1.72
CA VAL A 58 -8.46 -13.37 -2.77
C VAL A 58 -7.88 -14.74 -2.37
N ILE A 59 -7.48 -14.90 -1.10
CA ILE A 59 -6.95 -16.15 -0.58
C ILE A 59 -8.04 -17.24 -0.51
N ASP A 60 -9.25 -16.87 -0.08
CA ASP A 60 -10.37 -17.79 0.10
C ASP A 60 -10.92 -18.33 -1.23
N GLU A 61 -10.73 -17.61 -2.34
CA GLU A 61 -11.05 -18.08 -3.69
C GLU A 61 -10.14 -19.22 -4.16
N MET A 62 -8.99 -19.43 -3.51
CA MET A 62 -8.01 -20.44 -3.92
C MET A 62 -8.17 -21.76 -3.14
N PRO A 63 -8.00 -22.93 -3.79
CA PRO A 63 -8.06 -24.22 -3.12
C PRO A 63 -6.99 -24.38 -2.03
N PHE A 64 -7.30 -25.13 -0.98
CA PHE A 64 -6.30 -25.51 0.02
C PHE A 64 -5.17 -26.33 -0.62
N GLY A 65 -3.92 -26.00 -0.29
CA GLY A 65 -2.73 -26.64 -0.87
C GLY A 65 -2.26 -26.03 -2.18
N ASP A 66 -2.96 -25.02 -2.72
CA ASP A 66 -2.45 -24.24 -3.86
C ASP A 66 -1.17 -23.48 -3.47
N PRO A 67 -0.07 -23.59 -4.23
CA PRO A 67 1.18 -22.92 -3.90
C PRO A 67 1.09 -21.39 -3.82
N ILE A 68 0.26 -20.76 -4.66
CA ILE A 68 0.05 -19.30 -4.67
C ILE A 68 -0.75 -18.90 -3.44
N ARG A 69 -1.77 -19.69 -3.07
CA ARG A 69 -2.49 -19.50 -1.82
C ARG A 69 -1.53 -19.51 -0.63
N SER A 70 -0.70 -20.54 -0.49
CA SER A 70 0.27 -20.62 0.60
C SER A 70 1.28 -19.46 0.59
N ALA A 71 1.68 -18.98 -0.59
CA ALA A 71 2.56 -17.82 -0.71
C ALA A 71 1.89 -16.54 -0.21
N LEU A 72 0.60 -16.33 -0.54
CA LEU A 72 -0.19 -15.18 -0.06
C LEU A 72 -0.49 -15.27 1.43
N GLU A 73 -0.90 -16.44 1.93
CA GLU A 73 -1.10 -16.69 3.36
C GLU A 73 0.18 -16.38 4.15
N THR A 74 1.33 -16.81 3.67
CA THR A 74 2.62 -16.57 4.34
C THR A 74 3.03 -15.10 4.27
N SER A 75 3.02 -14.52 3.06
CA SER A 75 3.59 -13.18 2.82
C SER A 75 2.67 -12.07 3.33
N VAL A 76 1.35 -12.23 3.16
CA VAL A 76 0.37 -11.24 3.56
C VAL A 76 -0.15 -11.53 4.96
N LEU A 77 -0.86 -12.66 5.18
CA LEU A 77 -1.51 -12.91 6.48
C LEU A 77 -0.48 -13.16 7.59
N GLY A 78 0.56 -13.96 7.32
CA GLY A 78 1.64 -14.24 8.26
C GLY A 78 2.53 -13.03 8.54
N GLY A 79 2.67 -12.13 7.57
CA GLY A 79 3.39 -10.86 7.70
C GLY A 79 2.58 -9.71 8.31
N MET A 80 1.27 -9.89 8.55
CA MET A 80 0.39 -8.82 8.94
C MET A 80 0.44 -8.49 10.43
N ALA A 81 0.83 -7.26 10.73
CA ALA A 81 0.78 -6.67 12.06
C ALA A 81 -0.49 -5.82 12.22
N ARG A 82 -1.15 -5.98 13.38
CA ARG A 82 -2.24 -5.10 13.82
C ARG A 82 -1.66 -3.99 14.68
N LEU A 83 -1.76 -2.75 14.21
CA LEU A 83 -1.15 -1.58 14.87
C LEU A 83 -2.24 -0.61 15.32
N SER A 84 -2.47 -0.54 16.62
CA SER A 84 -3.44 0.40 17.21
C SER A 84 -2.91 1.82 17.24
N PHE A 85 -3.81 2.80 17.21
CA PHE A 85 -3.44 4.19 17.44
C PHE A 85 -3.17 4.46 18.93
N ASP A 86 -2.17 5.30 19.20
CA ASP A 86 -2.06 5.95 20.51
C ASP A 86 -2.94 7.21 20.59
N THR A 87 -2.95 7.87 21.75
CA THR A 87 -3.75 9.09 21.99
C THR A 87 -3.39 10.26 21.08
N ALA A 88 -2.23 10.24 20.42
CA ALA A 88 -1.78 11.23 19.47
C ALA A 88 -2.04 10.80 18.00
N GLY A 89 -2.72 9.67 17.77
CA GLY A 89 -2.97 9.13 16.43
C GLY A 89 -1.72 8.57 15.76
N ARG A 90 -0.72 8.15 16.55
CA ARG A 90 0.46 7.47 16.05
C ARG A 90 0.29 5.96 16.08
N ILE A 91 1.00 5.29 15.20
CA ILE A 91 1.25 3.84 15.27
C ILE A 91 2.71 3.59 15.63
N THR A 92 3.01 2.44 16.22
CA THR A 92 4.38 1.97 16.41
C THR A 92 4.68 0.90 15.36
N LEU A 93 5.66 1.15 14.50
CA LEU A 93 6.10 0.16 13.52
C LEU A 93 6.97 -0.90 14.21
N PRO A 94 6.77 -2.20 13.95
CA PRO A 94 7.67 -3.24 14.43
C PRO A 94 9.11 -3.03 13.94
N ASP A 95 10.10 -3.22 14.82
CA ASP A 95 11.52 -2.99 14.48
C ASP A 95 11.96 -3.80 13.26
N HIS A 96 11.58 -5.07 13.16
CA HIS A 96 11.94 -5.92 12.04
C HIS A 96 11.41 -5.39 10.68
N LEU A 97 10.25 -4.72 10.66
CA LEU A 97 9.72 -4.09 9.45
C LEU A 97 10.49 -2.81 9.12
N CYS A 98 10.86 -2.04 10.14
CA CYS A 98 11.70 -0.87 9.92
C CYS A 98 13.08 -1.26 9.37
N ASP A 99 13.69 -2.31 9.89
CA ASP A 99 15.00 -2.78 9.47
C ASP A 99 14.95 -3.36 8.05
N MET A 100 13.91 -4.14 7.73
CA MET A 100 13.70 -4.73 6.40
C MET A 100 13.62 -3.68 5.28
N PHE A 101 12.95 -2.54 5.53
CA PHE A 101 12.72 -1.50 4.53
C PHE A 101 13.57 -0.23 4.73
N GLY A 102 14.54 -0.26 5.65
CA GLY A 102 15.41 0.87 5.94
C GLY A 102 14.68 2.12 6.42
N LEU A 103 13.63 1.96 7.24
CA LEU A 103 12.86 3.07 7.81
C LEU A 103 13.58 3.63 9.04
N THR A 104 14.29 4.74 8.88
CA THR A 104 15.20 5.28 9.92
C THR A 104 14.78 6.65 10.47
N ASP A 105 14.52 7.63 9.60
CA ASP A 105 14.20 9.00 9.99
C ASP A 105 12.94 9.50 9.27
N TRP A 106 13.02 9.81 7.98
CA TRP A 106 11.85 10.28 7.23
C TRP A 106 11.19 9.15 6.45
N VAL A 107 9.87 9.05 6.61
CA VAL A 107 9.03 8.15 5.83
C VAL A 107 8.04 8.91 4.97
N ALA A 108 7.70 8.33 3.83
CA ALA A 108 6.60 8.77 2.99
C ALA A 108 5.39 7.86 3.21
N VAL A 109 4.25 8.46 3.59
CA VAL A 109 2.95 7.78 3.72
C VAL A 109 2.10 8.13 2.50
N VAL A 110 1.79 7.14 1.67
CA VAL A 110 1.30 7.34 0.30
C VAL A 110 -0.08 6.71 0.13
N GLY A 111 -1.12 7.52 -0.01
CA GLY A 111 -2.49 7.05 -0.23
C GLY A 111 -2.71 6.51 -1.64
N LEU A 112 -3.31 5.33 -1.75
CA LEU A 112 -3.59 4.60 -2.99
C LEU A 112 -5.05 4.13 -3.06
N GLY A 113 -5.98 4.99 -2.62
CA GLY A 113 -7.41 4.71 -2.68
C GLY A 113 -7.90 3.90 -1.48
N GLU A 114 -7.82 2.57 -1.58
CA GLU A 114 -8.31 1.65 -0.53
C GLU A 114 -7.23 1.24 0.47
N ARG A 115 -5.98 1.50 0.13
CA ARG A 115 -4.80 1.24 0.95
C ARG A 115 -3.87 2.43 0.92
N PHE A 116 -2.84 2.38 1.73
CA PHE A 116 -1.72 3.28 1.63
C PHE A 116 -0.42 2.50 1.85
N GLN A 117 0.70 3.10 1.47
CA GLN A 117 2.01 2.51 1.66
C GLN A 117 2.87 3.40 2.56
N ILE A 118 3.84 2.78 3.23
CA ILE A 118 4.84 3.45 4.05
C ILE A 118 6.22 3.07 3.52
N TRP A 119 7.00 4.08 3.20
CA TRP A 119 8.30 3.96 2.55
C TRP A 119 9.35 4.75 3.30
N SER A 120 10.63 4.42 3.14
CA SER A 120 11.68 5.42 3.35
C SER A 120 11.50 6.52 2.31
N ARG A 121 11.83 7.76 2.68
CA ARG A 121 11.61 8.91 1.79
C ARG A 121 12.34 8.74 0.45
N GLU A 122 13.58 8.28 0.51
CA GLU A 122 14.47 8.13 -0.64
C GLU A 122 13.97 7.03 -1.59
N ALA A 123 13.58 5.87 -1.05
CA ALA A 123 13.05 4.77 -1.86
C ALA A 123 11.78 5.18 -2.59
N PHE A 124 10.89 5.91 -1.91
CA PHE A 124 9.66 6.38 -2.54
C PHE A 124 9.90 7.44 -3.62
N GLN A 125 10.87 8.33 -3.44
CA GLN A 125 11.21 9.31 -4.47
C GLN A 125 11.65 8.62 -5.77
N ALA A 126 12.50 7.60 -5.67
CA ALA A 126 12.91 6.79 -6.80
C ALA A 126 11.73 6.03 -7.44
N HIS A 127 10.92 5.36 -6.61
CA HIS A 127 9.74 4.64 -7.07
C HIS A 127 8.74 5.56 -7.78
N ARG A 128 8.45 6.73 -7.20
CA ARG A 128 7.54 7.73 -7.78
C ARG A 128 8.03 8.22 -9.14
N ALA A 129 9.33 8.44 -9.33
CA ALA A 129 9.88 8.83 -10.62
C ALA A 129 9.64 7.74 -11.67
N ALA A 130 9.97 6.48 -11.35
CA ALA A 130 9.73 5.34 -12.23
C ALA A 130 8.24 5.16 -12.58
N GLN A 131 7.35 5.22 -11.59
CA GLN A 131 5.90 5.11 -11.81
C GLN A 131 5.34 6.27 -12.64
N ARG A 132 5.89 7.47 -12.50
CA ARG A 132 5.49 8.62 -13.32
C ARG A 132 5.81 8.41 -14.79
N ASP A 133 6.98 7.86 -15.10
CA ASP A 133 7.38 7.59 -16.47
C ASP A 133 6.57 6.43 -17.07
N LEU A 134 6.39 5.35 -16.32
CA LEU A 134 5.50 4.25 -16.72
C LEU A 134 4.07 4.74 -16.99
N ALA A 135 3.51 5.59 -16.13
CA ALA A 135 2.17 6.14 -16.32
C ALA A 135 2.04 7.00 -17.59
N ARG A 136 3.08 7.78 -17.92
CA ARG A 136 3.12 8.60 -19.14
C ARG A 136 3.11 7.73 -20.39
N GLU A 137 3.97 6.72 -20.43
CA GLU A 137 4.10 5.80 -21.55
C GLU A 137 2.84 4.95 -21.73
N GLY A 138 2.35 4.35 -20.63
CA GLY A 138 1.15 3.52 -20.64
C GLY A 138 -0.09 4.27 -21.10
N LEU A 139 -0.26 5.52 -20.66
CA LEU A 139 -1.38 6.35 -21.10
C LEU A 139 -1.26 6.75 -22.58
N ALA A 140 -0.05 7.01 -23.08
CA ALA A 140 0.18 7.28 -24.50
C ALA A 140 -0.17 6.06 -25.36
N ALA A 141 0.29 4.86 -24.97
CA ALA A 141 0.00 3.61 -25.64
C ALA A 141 -1.49 3.30 -25.67
N LEU A 142 -2.18 3.44 -24.53
CA LEU A 142 -3.63 3.21 -24.45
C LEU A 142 -4.41 4.13 -25.39
N ARG A 143 -4.04 5.41 -25.45
CA ARG A 143 -4.67 6.39 -26.36
C ARG A 143 -4.38 6.09 -27.83
N ALA A 144 -3.23 5.50 -28.16
CA ALA A 144 -2.93 5.08 -29.52
C ALA A 144 -3.80 3.88 -29.92
N GLN A 145 -3.88 2.86 -29.05
CA GLN A 145 -4.73 1.68 -29.26
C GLN A 145 -6.20 2.05 -29.45
N GLN A 146 -6.73 2.95 -28.62
CA GLN A 146 -8.11 3.44 -28.74
C GLN A 146 -8.38 4.17 -30.06
N ARG A 147 -7.40 4.93 -30.57
CA ARG A 147 -7.51 5.60 -31.88
C ARG A 147 -7.54 4.59 -33.02
N THR A 148 -6.65 3.60 -33.00
CA THR A 148 -6.62 2.53 -34.01
C THR A 148 -7.93 1.74 -34.01
N ALA A 149 -8.42 1.33 -32.84
CA ALA A 149 -9.67 0.59 -32.70
C ALA A 149 -10.88 1.38 -33.23
N ARG A 150 -10.93 2.69 -32.99
CA ARG A 150 -12.00 3.56 -33.50
C ARG A 150 -11.95 3.74 -35.02
N LEU A 151 -10.76 3.81 -35.61
CA LEU A 151 -10.59 3.89 -37.07
C LEU A 151 -10.95 2.58 -37.76
N ALA A 152 -10.61 1.43 -37.16
CA ALA A 152 -10.95 0.11 -37.68
C ALA A 152 -12.46 -0.20 -37.57
N GLY A 153 -13.12 0.25 -36.50
CA GLY A 153 -14.56 0.06 -36.29
C GLY A 153 -15.48 1.02 -37.04
N GLY A 154 -14.94 2.09 -37.64
CA GLY A 154 -15.69 3.05 -38.47
C GLY A 154 -15.63 2.78 -39.98
N ALA A 155 -14.95 1.71 -40.40
CA ALA A 155 -14.78 1.30 -41.79
C ALA A 155 -15.68 0.11 -42.20
N ALA A 156 -16.67 -0.23 -41.35
CA ALA A 156 -17.71 -1.22 -41.59
C ALA A 156 -19.08 -0.54 -41.59
#